data_AF-A0A966KFJ8-F1
#
_entry.id   AF-A0A966KFJ8-F1
#
_cell.length_a   1.000
_cell.length_b   1.000
_cell.length_c   1.000
_cell.angle_alpha   90.00
_cell.angle_beta   90.00
_cell.angle_gamma   90.00
#
_symmetry.space_group_name_H-M   'P 1'
#
loop_
_entity.id
_entity.type
_entity.pdbx_description
1 polymer ?
#
loop_
_entity_poly.entity_id
_entity_poly.type
_entity_poly.pdbx_seq_one_letter_code
_entity_poly.pdbx_strand_id
1 'polypeptide(L)'
;MFDASIYGATSVPANIGILFTDRKGGFSLPPYDSLNLATHVGDDLSTVQKNRELLNSKLPNTPVWLNQVHGCEVFDADDWNGCQIPTADAAVTTKENQVLAIMTADCLPILLTSKCGSVVGAVHAGWRGLASGIVEKTIQAMQSK
;
A
#
# COMPACT_ATOMS: atom_id res chain seq x y z
N MET A 1 17.07 -2.05 -8.56
CA MET A 1 17.44 -1.55 -7.22
C MET A 1 16.31 -0.63 -6.83
N PHE A 2 15.54 -0.93 -5.78
CA PHE A 2 14.45 -0.06 -5.37
C PHE A 2 15.05 1.26 -4.97
N ASP A 3 14.65 2.31 -5.67
CA ASP A 3 15.14 3.64 -5.36
C ASP A 3 14.35 4.14 -4.14
N ALA A 4 14.96 4.00 -2.96
CA ALA A 4 14.47 4.61 -1.73
C ALA A 4 14.67 6.13 -1.73
N SER A 5 15.17 6.72 -2.82
CA SER A 5 15.35 8.16 -2.96
C SER A 5 14.03 8.84 -3.34
N ILE A 6 13.16 9.07 -2.35
CA ILE A 6 12.26 10.22 -2.45
C ILE A 6 13.16 11.46 -2.29
N TYR A 7 13.55 12.05 -3.42
CA TYR A 7 14.15 13.37 -3.46
C TYR A 7 13.18 14.37 -2.80
N GLY A 8 13.47 14.81 -1.57
CA GLY A 8 12.91 16.06 -1.03
C GLY A 8 12.34 16.07 0.39
N ALA A 9 12.31 14.99 1.16
CA ALA A 9 11.67 15.02 2.48
C ALA A 9 12.68 15.01 3.64
N THR A 10 13.14 16.19 4.06
CA THR A 10 13.66 16.40 5.42
C THR A 10 12.56 16.28 6.50
N SER A 11 11.36 15.83 6.14
CA SER A 11 10.14 15.86 6.95
C SER A 11 9.49 14.50 7.23
N VAL A 12 10.04 13.38 6.74
CA VAL A 12 9.54 12.04 7.12
C VAL A 12 10.20 11.62 8.44
N PRO A 13 9.44 11.24 9.47
CA PRO A 13 10.01 10.80 10.74
C PRO A 13 10.93 9.58 10.54
N ALA A 14 12.03 9.53 11.28
CA ALA A 14 13.06 8.49 11.10
C ALA A 14 12.58 7.06 11.35
N ASN A 15 11.46 6.88 12.05
CA ASN A 15 10.83 5.59 12.33
C ASN A 15 9.85 5.14 11.23
N ILE A 16 9.68 5.89 10.14
CA ILE A 16 8.75 5.57 9.05
C ILE A 16 9.51 5.06 7.83
N GLY A 17 9.18 3.85 7.41
CA GLY A 17 9.62 3.28 6.14
C GLY A 17 8.65 3.61 5.00
N ILE A 18 9.19 3.95 3.82
CA ILE A 18 8.42 4.15 2.60
C ILE A 18 9.06 3.33 1.48
N LEU A 19 8.23 2.66 0.67
CA LEU A 19 8.69 1.89 -0.47
C LEU A 19 7.73 2.07 -1.65
N PHE A 20 8.31 2.30 -2.83
CA PHE A 20 7.61 2.18 -4.11
C PHE A 20 8.26 1.08 -4.92
N THR A 21 7.43 0.20 -5.48
CA THR A 21 7.91 -0.80 -6.44
C THR A 21 7.86 -0.21 -7.85
N ASP A 22 8.77 -0.66 -8.71
CA ASP A 22 8.63 -0.50 -10.16
C ASP A 22 8.28 -1.86 -10.79
N ARG A 23 8.02 -1.89 -12.10
CA ARG A 23 7.66 -3.12 -12.80
C ARG A 23 8.81 -4.11 -13.01
N LYS A 24 10.05 -3.81 -12.57
CA LYS A 24 11.25 -4.57 -12.95
C LYS A 24 11.65 -5.60 -11.88
N GLY A 25 12.33 -6.65 -12.33
CA GLY A 25 12.99 -7.63 -11.45
C GLY A 25 12.06 -8.69 -10.86
N GLY A 26 10.89 -8.89 -11.45
CA GLY A 26 10.00 -10.01 -11.11
C GLY A 26 10.04 -11.15 -12.12
N PHE A 27 9.00 -11.99 -12.07
CA PHE A 27 8.91 -13.25 -12.81
C PHE A 27 7.77 -13.29 -13.86
N SER A 28 6.90 -12.29 -13.87
CA SER A 28 5.76 -12.23 -14.79
C SER A 28 6.19 -12.06 -16.24
N LEU A 29 5.41 -12.65 -17.14
CA LEU A 29 5.56 -12.55 -18.59
C LEU A 29 4.66 -11.44 -19.14
N PRO A 30 4.88 -10.97 -20.39
CA PRO A 30 3.96 -10.05 -21.04
C PRO A 30 2.52 -10.58 -21.03
N PRO A 31 1.51 -9.72 -20.76
CA PRO A 31 1.60 -8.26 -20.66
C PRO A 31 1.97 -7.71 -19.25
N TYR A 32 2.30 -8.58 -18.29
CA TYR A 32 2.52 -8.23 -16.88
C TYR A 32 4.01 -8.16 -16.50
N ASP A 33 4.90 -8.16 -17.49
CA ASP A 33 6.34 -8.21 -17.28
C ASP A 33 6.82 -7.01 -16.44
N SER A 34 7.54 -7.18 -15.32
CA SER A 34 8.00 -8.44 -14.71
C SER A 34 7.55 -8.60 -13.24
N LEU A 35 7.42 -7.52 -12.49
CA LEU A 35 7.08 -7.54 -11.06
C LEU A 35 5.60 -7.18 -10.82
N ASN A 36 4.68 -7.96 -11.40
CA ASN A 36 3.26 -7.78 -11.11
C ASN A 36 2.89 -8.37 -9.73
N LEU A 37 2.22 -7.55 -8.91
CA LEU A 37 1.79 -7.90 -7.55
C LEU A 37 0.28 -8.12 -7.45
N ALA A 38 -0.48 -7.89 -8.53
CA ALA A 38 -1.93 -7.95 -8.54
C ALA A 38 -2.45 -9.36 -8.84
N THR A 39 -3.33 -9.88 -7.97
CA THR A 39 -3.93 -11.22 -8.07
C THR A 39 -5.23 -11.25 -8.87
N HIS A 40 -5.69 -10.11 -9.39
CA HIS A 40 -7.04 -9.95 -9.95
C HIS A 40 -7.04 -9.38 -11.38
N VAL A 41 -5.87 -9.30 -12.03
CA VAL A 41 -5.72 -8.70 -13.38
C VAL A 41 -5.60 -9.74 -14.49
N GLY A 42 -5.57 -11.04 -14.15
CA GLY A 42 -5.47 -12.14 -15.12
C GLY A 42 -4.04 -12.66 -15.36
N ASP A 43 -3.08 -12.29 -14.51
CA ASP A 43 -1.74 -12.90 -14.49
C ASP A 43 -1.77 -14.28 -13.81
N ASP A 44 -0.73 -15.08 -14.02
CA ASP A 44 -0.54 -16.36 -13.35
C ASP A 44 -0.35 -16.17 -11.84
N LEU A 45 -1.26 -16.73 -11.04
CA LEU A 45 -1.25 -16.55 -9.59
C LEU A 45 0.03 -17.07 -8.92
N SER A 46 0.61 -18.16 -9.42
CA SER A 46 1.86 -18.71 -8.86
C SER A 46 3.04 -17.77 -9.07
N THR A 47 3.05 -17.07 -10.20
CA THR A 47 4.05 -16.06 -10.55
C THR A 47 3.86 -14.79 -9.72
N VAL A 48 2.62 -14.31 -9.58
CA VAL A 48 2.31 -13.17 -8.70
C VAL A 48 2.70 -13.47 -7.25
N GLN A 49 2.49 -14.70 -6.78
CA GLN A 49 2.93 -15.14 -5.45
C GLN A 49 4.46 -15.06 -5.30
N LYS A 50 5.24 -15.52 -6.28
CA LYS A 50 6.71 -15.36 -6.28
C LYS A 50 7.14 -13.89 -6.27
N ASN A 51 6.46 -13.02 -7.01
CA ASN A 51 6.73 -11.58 -6.98
C ASN A 51 6.43 -10.97 -5.60
N ARG A 52 5.34 -11.40 -4.95
CA ARG A 52 5.00 -10.98 -3.58
C ARG A 52 5.99 -11.53 -2.54
N GLU A 53 6.45 -12.76 -2.68
CA GLU A 53 7.51 -13.34 -1.84
C GLU A 53 8.83 -12.58 -1.98
N LEU A 54 9.20 -12.22 -3.21
CA LEU A 54 10.37 -11.39 -3.48
C LEU A 54 10.24 -10.01 -2.82
N LEU A 55 9.06 -9.40 -2.83
CA LEU A 55 8.80 -8.14 -2.13
C LEU A 55 8.86 -8.34 -0.61
N ASN A 56 8.19 -9.36 -0.07
CA ASN A 56 8.14 -9.67 1.36
C ASN A 56 9.53 -9.90 1.95
N SER A 57 10.46 -10.47 1.19
CA SER A 57 11.86 -10.66 1.64
C SER A 57 12.60 -9.36 1.97
N LYS A 58 12.04 -8.21 1.59
CA LYS A 58 12.60 -6.87 1.78
C LYS A 58 11.80 -6.02 2.76
N LEU A 59 10.75 -6.59 3.36
CA LEU A 59 9.83 -5.91 4.25
C LEU A 59 9.90 -6.51 5.65
N PRO A 60 9.60 -5.73 6.71
CA PRO A 60 9.61 -6.24 8.07
C PRO A 60 8.51 -7.28 8.34
N ASN A 61 7.38 -7.20 7.60
CA ASN A 61 6.28 -8.16 7.64
C ASN A 61 5.52 -8.18 6.31
N THR A 62 4.63 -9.15 6.15
CA THR A 62 3.68 -9.23 5.03
C THR A 62 2.78 -7.98 4.98
N PRO A 63 2.63 -7.32 3.82
CA PRO A 63 1.71 -6.22 3.65
C PRO A 63 0.24 -6.58 3.88
N VAL A 64 -0.51 -5.63 4.44
CA VAL A 64 -1.97 -5.64 4.39
C VAL A 64 -2.40 -5.27 2.97
N TRP A 65 -2.71 -6.27 2.17
CA TRP A 65 -3.30 -6.05 0.85
C TRP A 65 -4.78 -5.72 0.99
N LEU A 66 -5.26 -4.76 0.21
CA LEU A 66 -6.67 -4.39 0.14
C LEU A 66 -7.32 -4.94 -1.13
N ASN A 67 -8.60 -5.30 -1.03
CA ASN A 67 -9.48 -5.41 -2.18
C ASN A 67 -9.99 -4.01 -2.53
N GLN A 68 -9.21 -3.30 -3.35
CA GLN A 68 -9.48 -1.93 -3.78
C GLN A 68 -10.64 -1.89 -4.79
N VAL A 69 -11.68 -1.11 -4.48
CA VAL A 69 -12.92 -1.05 -5.27
C VAL A 69 -13.18 0.35 -5.84
N HIS A 70 -12.19 1.24 -5.78
CA HIS A 70 -12.30 2.66 -6.15
C HIS A 70 -13.38 3.40 -5.34
N GLY A 71 -13.59 2.96 -4.09
CA GLY A 71 -14.51 3.56 -3.13
C GLY A 71 -13.84 4.58 -2.23
N CYS A 72 -14.48 4.83 -1.09
CA CYS A 72 -14.02 5.76 -0.05
C CYS A 72 -13.95 5.09 1.32
N GLU A 73 -13.76 3.77 1.41
CA GLU A 73 -13.62 3.08 2.70
C GLU A 73 -12.16 3.03 3.17
N VAL A 74 -11.97 3.23 4.48
CA VAL A 74 -10.66 3.21 5.15
C VAL A 74 -10.66 2.04 6.14
N PHE A 75 -9.70 1.14 5.99
CA PHE A 75 -9.54 0.00 6.86
C PHE A 75 -8.56 0.29 8.01
N ASP A 76 -8.94 -0.13 9.22
CA ASP A 76 -8.03 -0.10 10.36
C ASP A 76 -7.18 -1.38 10.38
N ALA A 77 -5.90 -1.26 10.02
CA ALA A 77 -4.99 -2.41 10.00
C ALA A 77 -4.56 -2.88 11.39
N ASP A 78 -4.84 -2.12 12.46
CA ASP A 78 -4.59 -2.59 13.82
C ASP A 78 -5.54 -3.74 14.20
N ASP A 79 -6.71 -3.84 13.56
CA ASP A 79 -7.68 -4.93 13.76
C ASP A 79 -7.44 -6.14 12.83
N TRP A 80 -6.42 -6.09 11.98
CA TRP A 80 -6.17 -7.14 11.01
C TRP A 80 -5.69 -8.43 11.68
N ASN A 81 -6.45 -9.50 11.49
CA ASN A 81 -6.12 -10.84 11.99
C ASN A 81 -5.35 -11.71 10.96
N GLY A 82 -5.03 -11.18 9.79
CA GLY A 82 -4.32 -11.90 8.73
C GLY A 82 -5.16 -12.90 7.92
N CYS A 83 -6.43 -13.14 8.29
CA CYS A 83 -7.25 -14.19 7.67
C CYS A 83 -8.04 -13.72 6.44
N GLN A 84 -8.35 -12.43 6.34
CA GLN A 84 -9.20 -11.88 5.29
C GLN A 84 -8.55 -10.67 4.63
N ILE A 85 -8.79 -10.52 3.32
CA ILE A 85 -8.44 -9.33 2.55
C ILE A 85 -9.58 -8.32 2.74
N PRO A 86 -9.35 -7.19 3.43
CA PRO A 86 -10.39 -6.19 3.65
C PRO A 86 -10.73 -5.47 2.35
N THR A 87 -12.01 -5.14 2.17
CA THR A 87 -12.48 -4.29 1.05
C THR A 87 -12.43 -2.84 1.48
N ALA A 88 -11.44 -2.11 0.97
CA ALA A 88 -11.18 -0.71 1.26
C ALA A 88 -10.23 -0.13 0.20
N ASP A 89 -10.15 1.19 0.13
CA ASP A 89 -9.24 1.91 -0.76
C ASP A 89 -8.19 2.71 0.02
N ALA A 90 -8.25 2.70 1.35
CA ALA A 90 -7.16 3.15 2.20
C ALA A 90 -7.02 2.26 3.43
N ALA A 91 -5.87 2.33 4.08
CA ALA A 91 -5.66 1.73 5.39
C ALA A 91 -4.86 2.67 6.30
N VAL A 92 -5.01 2.50 7.61
CA VAL A 92 -4.25 3.20 8.65
C VAL A 92 -3.72 2.21 9.70
N THR A 93 -2.61 2.54 10.37
CA THR A 93 -2.10 1.73 11.48
C THR A 93 -1.28 2.57 12.47
N THR A 94 -1.28 2.15 13.73
CA THR A 94 -0.36 2.60 14.78
C THR A 94 0.67 1.54 15.17
N LYS A 95 0.52 0.30 14.66
CA LYS A 95 1.39 -0.82 15.01
C LYS A 95 2.72 -0.74 14.29
N GLU A 96 3.80 -0.92 15.04
CA GLU A 96 5.13 -1.08 14.49
C GLU A 96 5.21 -2.32 13.59
N ASN A 97 6.01 -2.22 12.53
CA ASN A 97 6.22 -3.27 11.53
C ASN A 97 4.95 -3.74 10.79
N GLN A 98 3.79 -3.09 10.95
CA GLN A 98 2.61 -3.33 10.13
C GLN A 98 2.75 -2.61 8.79
N VAL A 99 2.94 -3.37 7.71
CA VAL A 99 3.14 -2.78 6.37
C VAL A 99 1.79 -2.54 5.72
N LEU A 100 1.46 -1.28 5.41
CA LEU A 100 0.30 -0.92 4.60
C LEU A 100 0.65 -0.96 3.12
N ALA A 101 -0.21 -1.53 2.28
CA ALA A 101 -0.01 -1.54 0.84
C ALA A 101 -1.26 -1.14 0.06
N ILE A 102 -1.03 -0.35 -0.97
CA ILE A 102 -1.98 -0.03 -2.02
C ILE A 102 -1.32 -0.41 -3.36
N MET A 103 -2.11 -0.93 -4.28
CA MET A 103 -1.67 -1.26 -5.63
C MET A 103 -2.19 -0.23 -6.62
N THR A 104 -1.34 0.22 -7.52
CA THR A 104 -1.70 1.23 -8.52
C THR A 104 -1.05 0.92 -9.85
N ALA A 105 -1.76 1.23 -10.92
CA ALA A 105 -1.22 1.51 -12.25
C ALA A 105 -2.09 2.66 -12.77
N ASP A 106 -1.55 3.89 -12.75
CA ASP A 106 -2.21 5.19 -13.03
C ASP A 106 -2.90 5.90 -11.86
N CYS A 107 -3.72 5.21 -11.04
CA CYS A 107 -4.37 5.87 -9.89
C CYS A 107 -3.33 6.44 -8.91
N LEU A 108 -3.63 7.56 -8.26
CA LEU A 108 -2.67 8.28 -7.40
C LEU A 108 -2.45 7.53 -6.08
N PRO A 109 -1.22 7.07 -5.76
CA PRO A 109 -0.88 6.60 -4.43
C PRO A 109 -0.57 7.78 -3.50
N ILE A 110 -1.19 7.83 -2.31
CA ILE A 110 -0.86 8.81 -1.28
C ILE A 110 -0.45 8.07 -0.01
N LEU A 111 0.73 8.41 0.51
CA LEU A 111 1.24 7.91 1.79
C LEU A 111 1.24 9.05 2.81
N LEU A 112 0.75 8.77 4.01
CA LEU A 112 0.54 9.74 5.08
C LEU A 112 1.25 9.27 6.35
N THR A 113 1.77 10.21 7.12
CA THR A 113 2.29 9.97 8.47
C THR A 113 1.97 11.17 9.36
N SER A 114 1.77 10.93 10.66
CA SER A 114 1.82 12.02 11.64
C SER A 114 3.24 12.59 11.73
N LYS A 115 3.38 13.80 12.27
CA LYS A 115 4.67 14.50 12.41
C LYS A 115 5.70 13.75 13.25
N CYS A 116 5.25 12.91 14.18
CA CYS A 116 6.11 12.08 15.02
C CYS A 116 6.16 10.61 14.58
N GLY A 117 5.46 10.24 13.50
CA GLY A 117 5.45 8.86 13.00
C GLY A 117 4.67 7.88 13.88
N SER A 118 3.73 8.37 14.69
CA SER A 118 2.88 7.55 15.56
C SER A 118 1.74 6.84 14.85
N VAL A 119 1.36 7.32 13.67
CA VAL A 119 0.31 6.75 12.82
C VAL A 119 0.68 6.98 11.37
N VAL A 120 0.45 5.97 10.54
CA VAL A 120 0.62 6.04 9.09
C VAL A 120 -0.65 5.65 8.36
N GLY A 121 -0.78 6.12 7.13
CA GLY A 121 -1.87 5.76 6.23
C GLY A 121 -1.38 5.57 4.79
N ALA A 122 -2.05 4.69 4.05
CA ALA A 122 -1.81 4.47 2.62
C ALA A 122 -3.16 4.53 1.88
N VAL A 123 -3.23 5.31 0.79
CA VAL A 123 -4.47 5.65 0.09
C VAL A 123 -4.36 5.41 -1.41
N HIS A 124 -5.21 4.53 -1.93
CA HIS A 124 -5.49 4.39 -3.34
C HIS A 124 -6.49 5.47 -3.77
N ALA A 125 -6.00 6.52 -4.41
CA ALA A 125 -6.78 7.68 -4.77
C ALA A 125 -7.07 7.71 -6.28
N GLY A 126 -7.91 6.77 -6.73
CA GLY A 126 -8.56 6.88 -8.04
C GLY A 126 -9.54 8.06 -8.08
N TRP A 127 -9.93 8.53 -9.28
CA TRP A 127 -10.78 9.72 -9.42
C TRP A 127 -12.11 9.64 -8.64
N ARG A 128 -12.72 8.46 -8.55
CA ARG A 128 -13.95 8.22 -7.77
C ARG A 128 -13.73 8.36 -6.27
N GLY A 129 -12.65 7.75 -5.76
CA GLY A 129 -12.27 7.84 -4.35
C GLY A 129 -11.91 9.26 -3.95
N LEU A 130 -11.15 9.97 -4.80
CA LEU A 130 -10.84 11.39 -4.63
C LEU A 130 -12.11 12.24 -4.57
N ALA A 131 -13.01 12.10 -5.54
CA ALA A 131 -14.28 12.83 -5.55
C ALA A 131 -15.18 12.51 -4.34
N SER A 132 -15.01 11.32 -3.75
CA SER A 132 -15.77 10.86 -2.59
C SER A 132 -15.09 11.12 -1.23
N GLY A 133 -13.95 11.82 -1.22
CA GLY A 133 -13.27 12.27 0.00
C GLY A 133 -12.41 11.22 0.70
N ILE A 134 -11.80 10.27 -0.04
CA ILE A 134 -10.97 9.20 0.58
C ILE A 134 -9.78 9.77 1.38
N VAL A 135 -9.19 10.89 0.96
CA VAL A 135 -8.04 11.50 1.64
C VAL A 135 -8.47 12.08 2.99
N GLU A 136 -9.56 12.85 2.99
CA GLU A 136 -10.16 13.46 4.17
C GLU A 136 -10.58 12.40 5.17
N LYS A 137 -11.25 11.33 4.71
CA LYS A 137 -11.66 10.22 5.58
C LYS A 137 -10.45 9.48 6.15
N THR A 138 -9.37 9.33 5.39
CA THR A 138 -8.13 8.71 5.89
C THR A 138 -7.49 9.57 6.98
N ILE A 139 -7.40 10.89 6.78
CA ILE A 139 -6.88 11.82 7.79
C ILE A 139 -7.73 11.78 9.07
N GLN A 140 -9.07 11.75 8.94
CA GLN A 140 -9.97 11.61 10.09
C GLN A 140 -9.76 10.29 10.84
N ALA A 141 -9.57 9.19 10.12
CA ALA A 141 -9.25 7.90 10.71
C ALA A 141 -7.90 7.94 11.46
N MET A 142 -6.87 8.55 10.87
CA MET A 142 -5.57 8.75 11.55
C MET A 142 -5.67 9.64 12.79
N GLN A 143 -6.55 10.64 12.80
CA GLN A 143 -6.78 11.51 13.96
C GLN A 143 -7.58 10.85 15.08
N SER A 144 -8.31 9.78 14.76
CA SER A 144 -9.11 9.01 15.71
C SER A 144 -8.34 7.84 16.33
N LYS A 145 -7.06 7.69 15.98
CA LYS A 145 -6.09 6.78 16.59
C LYS A 145 -5.46 7.38 17.84
#